data_AF-A0A934CU66-F1
#
_entry.id   AF-A0A934CU66-F1
#
_cell.length_a   1.000
_cell.length_b   1.000
_cell.length_c   1.000
_cell.angle_alpha   90.00
_cell.angle_beta   90.00
_cell.angle_gamma   90.00
#
_symmetry.space_group_name_H-M   'P 1'
#
loop_
_entity.id
_entity.type
_entity.pdbx_description
1 polymer ?
#
loop_
_entity_poly.entity_id
_entity_poly.type
_entity_poly.pdbx_seq_one_letter_code
_entity_poly.pdbx_strand_id
1 'polypeptide(L)'
;MKKALLILTVFTLLIIGLAPATEAVPTLQIGAPAGPGDAGAYADYLGSLVNPIEEDTAVTLGSVLFAAGVYGNNTRLLGGQFTSVNGNGLNWSDFGFNSTFNARGAVLMATVPALHAGSLTINGNPSFYSTGTFEDGFVVPNPPSNHDPVKDISPDKQYLFFDIGNFANNAGVVPDFSDETGAADGEIKQLTLLTSGFDWIHFDVFALETIEEGGGPNTRLVTNLEGNPGSHDVTWKPVPEPGTFMLLGGGLICLVLYGREKLRR
;
A
#
# COMPACT_ATOMS: atom_id res chain seq x y z
N MET A 1 -40.86 -34.38 -22.21
CA MET A 1 -40.94 -33.60 -20.96
C MET A 1 -39.86 -33.97 -19.95
N LYS A 2 -39.67 -35.24 -19.57
CA LYS A 2 -38.65 -35.63 -18.54
C LYS A 2 -37.20 -35.25 -18.88
N LYS A 3 -36.80 -35.26 -20.16
CA LYS A 3 -35.46 -34.84 -20.60
C LYS A 3 -35.22 -33.33 -20.50
N ALA A 4 -36.24 -32.50 -20.73
CA ALA A 4 -36.13 -31.05 -20.62
C ALA A 4 -36.02 -30.60 -19.16
N LEU A 5 -36.71 -31.29 -18.25
CA LEU A 5 -36.61 -31.03 -16.81
C LEU A 5 -35.22 -31.40 -16.28
N LEU A 6 -34.65 -32.53 -16.71
CA LEU A 6 -33.29 -32.96 -16.32
C LEU A 6 -32.22 -31.97 -16.79
N ILE A 7 -32.32 -31.47 -18.04
CA ILE A 7 -31.37 -30.49 -18.58
C ILE A 7 -31.48 -29.18 -17.79
N LEU A 8 -32.69 -28.73 -17.47
CA LEU A 8 -32.90 -27.52 -16.66
C LEU A 8 -32.29 -27.68 -15.26
N THR A 9 -32.51 -28.81 -14.57
CA THR A 9 -31.94 -29.06 -13.24
C THR A 9 -30.41 -29.13 -13.26
N VAL A 10 -29.80 -29.74 -14.28
CA VAL A 10 -28.34 -29.78 -14.44
C VAL A 10 -27.78 -28.39 -14.74
N PHE A 11 -28.46 -27.59 -15.56
CA PHE A 11 -28.05 -26.22 -15.87
C PHE A 11 -28.14 -25.30 -14.64
N THR A 12 -29.19 -25.44 -13.82
CA THR A 12 -29.33 -24.68 -12.56
C THR A 12 -28.26 -25.09 -11.54
N LEU A 13 -27.91 -26.38 -11.44
CA LEU A 13 -26.82 -26.86 -10.58
C LEU A 13 -25.43 -26.39 -11.07
N LEU A 14 -25.22 -26.28 -12.38
CA LEU A 14 -23.98 -25.76 -12.95
C LEU A 14 -23.80 -24.25 -12.68
N ILE A 15 -24.91 -23.50 -12.68
CA ILE A 15 -24.91 -22.06 -12.38
C ILE A 15 -24.76 -21.78 -10.88
N ILE A 16 -25.29 -22.65 -10.00
CA ILE A 16 -25.12 -22.53 -8.54
C ILE A 16 -23.70 -22.96 -8.08
N GLY A 17 -23.00 -23.77 -8.88
CA GLY A 17 -21.61 -24.17 -8.62
C GLY A 17 -20.55 -23.14 -8.96
N LEU A 18 -20.93 -22.03 -9.60
CA LEU A 18 -20.08 -20.86 -9.84
C LEU A 18 -20.35 -19.82 -8.75
N ALA A 19 -20.14 -20.20 -7.49
CA ALA A 19 -19.91 -19.18 -6.47
C ALA A 19 -18.68 -18.37 -6.92
N PRO A 20 -18.70 -17.03 -6.80
CA PRO A 20 -17.50 -16.24 -7.06
C PRO A 20 -16.36 -16.85 -6.25
N ALA A 21 -15.20 -17.02 -6.90
CA ALA A 21 -13.97 -17.28 -6.18
C ALA A 21 -13.91 -16.23 -5.07
N THR A 22 -13.75 -16.66 -3.83
CA THR A 22 -13.28 -15.74 -2.81
C THR A 22 -11.91 -15.32 -3.30
N GLU A 23 -11.82 -14.11 -3.88
CA GLU A 23 -10.55 -13.48 -4.23
C GLU A 23 -9.67 -13.57 -2.98
N ALA A 24 -8.45 -14.06 -3.16
CA ALA A 24 -7.57 -14.29 -2.02
C ALA A 24 -7.10 -12.93 -1.52
N VAL A 25 -7.57 -12.52 -0.34
CA VAL A 25 -7.16 -11.28 0.31
C VAL A 25 -5.63 -11.25 0.45
N PRO A 26 -4.91 -10.26 -0.10
CA PRO A 26 -3.45 -10.25 -0.06
C PRO A 26 -2.86 -10.15 1.34
N THR A 27 -1.67 -10.75 1.50
CA THR A 27 -0.92 -10.81 2.78
C THR A 27 -0.65 -9.43 3.35
N LEU A 28 -0.28 -8.48 2.50
CA LEU A 28 -0.03 -7.11 2.88
C LEU A 28 -0.75 -6.18 1.91
N GLN A 29 -1.39 -5.14 2.44
CA GLN A 29 -2.12 -4.16 1.63
C GLN A 29 -1.99 -2.76 2.23
N ILE A 30 -1.99 -1.74 1.38
CA ILE A 30 -2.16 -0.35 1.80
C ILE A 30 -3.43 0.22 1.16
N GLY A 31 -4.18 0.95 1.96
CA GLY A 31 -5.40 1.62 1.52
C GLY A 31 -5.46 3.04 2.04
N ALA A 32 -6.39 3.80 1.50
CA ALA A 32 -6.75 5.11 2.02
C ALA A 32 -8.26 5.16 2.27
N PRO A 33 -8.75 6.08 3.13
CA PRO A 33 -10.18 6.31 3.24
C PRO A 33 -10.80 6.71 1.90
N ALA A 34 -11.99 6.20 1.62
CA ALA A 34 -12.80 6.60 0.48
C ALA A 34 -12.93 8.13 0.38
N GLY A 35 -12.67 8.64 -0.82
CA GLY A 35 -12.86 10.02 -1.24
C GLY A 35 -14.19 10.24 -1.96
N PRO A 36 -14.43 11.48 -2.42
CA PRO A 36 -15.63 11.79 -3.19
C PRO A 36 -15.67 11.02 -4.52
N GLY A 37 -16.67 10.14 -4.67
CA GLY A 37 -16.89 9.35 -5.89
C GLY A 37 -16.68 7.86 -5.70
N ASP A 38 -16.03 7.45 -4.61
CA ASP A 38 -15.78 6.05 -4.28
C ASP A 38 -17.05 5.40 -3.73
N ALA A 39 -17.25 4.11 -4.02
CA ALA A 39 -18.45 3.38 -3.63
C ALA A 39 -18.35 2.74 -2.22
N GLY A 40 -17.13 2.64 -1.69
CA GLY A 40 -16.78 1.86 -0.51
C GLY A 40 -16.29 2.65 0.71
N ALA A 41 -15.67 1.92 1.64
CA ALA A 41 -14.91 2.45 2.78
C ALA A 41 -13.46 2.84 2.40
N TYR A 42 -12.88 2.18 1.40
CA TYR A 42 -11.53 2.44 0.90
C TYR A 42 -11.57 3.21 -0.42
N ALA A 43 -10.49 3.93 -0.72
CA ALA A 43 -10.35 4.67 -1.96
C ALA A 43 -10.25 3.72 -3.16
N ASP A 44 -11.03 3.99 -4.21
CA ASP A 44 -11.04 3.17 -5.41
C ASP A 44 -9.68 3.29 -6.15
N TYR A 45 -9.28 2.21 -6.82
CA TYR A 45 -8.02 2.18 -7.56
C TYR A 45 -8.12 2.84 -8.92
N LEU A 46 -7.10 3.64 -9.22
CA LEU A 46 -6.91 4.25 -10.51
C LEU A 46 -6.00 3.37 -11.36
N GLY A 47 -6.48 2.98 -12.54
CA GLY A 47 -5.69 2.14 -13.45
C GLY A 47 -4.44 2.81 -14.03
N SER A 48 -4.26 4.14 -13.87
CA SER A 48 -2.98 4.80 -14.17
C SER A 48 -2.84 6.20 -13.55
N LEU A 49 -1.60 6.55 -13.21
CA LEU A 49 -1.13 7.88 -12.83
C LEU A 49 0.13 8.26 -13.63
N VAL A 50 0.40 9.56 -13.74
CA VAL A 50 1.55 10.09 -14.51
C VAL A 50 2.53 10.94 -13.70
N ASN A 51 2.26 11.16 -12.41
CA ASN A 51 3.17 11.88 -11.51
C ASN A 51 2.92 11.54 -10.02
N PRO A 52 3.49 10.46 -9.47
CA PRO A 52 4.40 9.54 -10.14
C PRO A 52 3.67 8.72 -11.19
N ILE A 53 4.43 8.15 -12.13
CA ILE A 53 3.92 7.06 -12.97
C ILE A 53 3.61 5.91 -12.03
N GLU A 54 2.42 5.32 -12.14
CA GLU A 54 1.96 4.20 -11.31
C GLU A 54 0.68 3.65 -11.93
N GLU A 55 0.36 2.39 -11.68
CA GLU A 55 -0.87 1.73 -12.10
C GLU A 55 -1.49 1.05 -10.87
N ASP A 56 -2.80 0.79 -10.91
CA ASP A 56 -3.54 0.06 -9.87
C ASP A 56 -3.31 0.57 -8.44
N THR A 57 -3.45 1.88 -8.27
CA THR A 57 -3.14 2.58 -7.01
C THR A 57 -4.30 3.43 -6.52
N ALA A 58 -4.51 3.46 -5.21
CA ALA A 58 -5.42 4.40 -4.57
C ALA A 58 -4.76 5.78 -4.48
N VAL A 59 -5.54 6.82 -4.71
CA VAL A 59 -5.07 8.20 -4.51
C VAL A 59 -5.77 8.84 -3.34
N THR A 60 -5.00 9.45 -2.46
CA THR A 60 -5.55 10.19 -1.32
C THR A 60 -4.94 11.56 -1.15
N LEU A 61 -5.72 12.43 -0.50
CA LEU A 61 -5.32 13.75 -0.02
C LEU A 61 -5.32 13.78 1.51
N GLY A 62 -5.84 12.72 2.13
CA GLY A 62 -6.09 12.64 3.54
C GLY A 62 -4.81 12.52 4.35
N SER A 63 -4.97 12.72 5.66
CA SER A 63 -3.92 12.50 6.65
C SER A 63 -3.98 11.08 7.24
N VAL A 64 -4.64 10.15 6.56
CA VAL A 64 -4.88 8.78 7.05
C VAL A 64 -4.58 7.79 5.94
N LEU A 65 -3.81 6.76 6.29
CA LEU A 65 -3.64 5.54 5.53
C LEU A 65 -4.08 4.35 6.37
N PHE A 66 -4.42 3.27 5.70
CA PHE A 66 -4.61 1.96 6.29
C PHE A 66 -3.48 1.05 5.81
N ALA A 67 -2.82 0.36 6.73
CA ALA A 67 -1.92 -0.73 6.40
C ALA A 67 -2.52 -2.01 6.97
N ALA A 68 -2.75 -3.02 6.14
CA ALA A 68 -3.29 -4.30 6.56
C ALA A 68 -2.25 -5.41 6.44
N GLY A 69 -2.29 -6.33 7.39
CA GLY A 69 -1.53 -7.57 7.36
C GLY A 69 -2.44 -8.75 7.60
N VAL A 70 -2.45 -9.71 6.68
CA VAL A 70 -3.26 -10.93 6.68
C VAL A 70 -2.39 -12.12 7.06
N TYR A 71 -2.90 -12.92 8.00
CA TYR A 71 -2.27 -14.13 8.47
C TYR A 71 -2.70 -15.33 7.63
N GLY A 72 -1.72 -16.06 7.09
CA GLY A 72 -1.95 -17.36 6.50
C GLY A 72 -2.22 -18.45 7.55
N ASN A 73 -2.71 -19.60 7.08
CA ASN A 73 -2.78 -20.82 7.88
C ASN A 73 -1.34 -21.19 8.29
N ASN A 74 -0.99 -21.00 9.58
CA ASN A 74 0.32 -21.24 10.22
C ASN A 74 1.26 -20.03 10.34
N THR A 75 0.83 -18.83 9.98
CA THR A 75 1.60 -17.62 10.26
C THR A 75 1.64 -17.39 11.78
N ARG A 76 2.85 -17.36 12.34
CA ARG A 76 3.09 -17.10 13.77
C ARG A 76 3.30 -15.62 14.04
N LEU A 77 3.96 -14.93 13.12
CA LEU A 77 4.19 -13.50 13.20
C LEU A 77 4.23 -12.91 11.80
N LEU A 78 3.56 -11.78 11.62
CA LEU A 78 3.69 -10.93 10.44
C LEU A 78 4.21 -9.56 10.91
N GLY A 79 5.46 -9.26 10.60
CA GLY A 79 6.13 -8.03 11.03
C GLY A 79 7.63 -8.20 11.17
N GLY A 80 8.18 -8.01 12.37
CA GLY A 80 9.61 -8.13 12.63
C GLY A 80 10.07 -9.56 12.86
N GLN A 81 11.26 -9.70 13.46
CA GLN A 81 11.81 -11.01 13.82
C GLN A 81 10.95 -11.70 14.89
N PHE A 82 10.53 -12.94 14.61
CA PHE A 82 9.87 -13.78 15.61
C PHE A 82 10.87 -14.24 16.67
N THR A 83 10.52 -14.08 17.94
CA THR A 83 11.36 -14.52 19.08
C THR A 83 10.54 -15.46 19.95
N SER A 84 11.05 -16.66 20.18
CA SER A 84 10.37 -17.67 21.01
C SER A 84 11.36 -18.46 21.86
N VAL A 85 10.84 -19.25 22.79
CA VAL A 85 11.64 -20.18 23.61
C VAL A 85 12.37 -21.25 22.77
N ASN A 86 11.92 -21.47 21.52
CA ASN A 86 12.48 -22.47 20.60
C ASN A 86 13.49 -21.84 19.62
N GLY A 87 13.81 -20.56 19.78
CA GLY A 87 14.72 -19.82 18.92
C GLY A 87 14.07 -18.60 18.28
N ASN A 88 14.86 -17.94 17.43
CA ASN A 88 14.48 -16.72 16.73
C ASN A 88 14.31 -17.02 15.23
N GLY A 89 13.33 -16.39 14.59
CA GLY A 89 13.22 -16.32 13.14
C GLY A 89 14.34 -15.48 12.53
N LEU A 90 14.34 -15.34 11.21
CA LEU A 90 15.29 -14.46 10.52
C LEU A 90 14.97 -12.99 10.78
N ASN A 91 15.97 -12.13 10.60
CA ASN A 91 15.86 -10.68 10.70
C ASN A 91 16.04 -10.04 9.32
N TRP A 92 15.76 -8.73 9.23
CA TRP A 92 15.79 -7.99 7.96
C TRP A 92 17.12 -8.12 7.22
N SER A 93 18.25 -8.05 7.94
CA SER A 93 19.56 -8.19 7.33
C SER A 93 19.84 -9.57 6.73
N ASP A 94 19.12 -10.61 7.15
CA ASP A 94 19.24 -11.95 6.55
C ASP A 94 18.64 -11.99 5.13
N PHE A 95 17.79 -11.02 4.80
CA PHE A 95 17.23 -10.79 3.46
C PHE A 95 17.98 -9.71 2.68
N GLY A 96 19.14 -9.27 3.17
CA GLY A 96 19.99 -8.27 2.51
C GLY A 96 19.66 -6.82 2.86
N PHE A 97 18.71 -6.56 3.75
CA PHE A 97 18.44 -5.19 4.21
C PHE A 97 19.59 -4.64 5.06
N ASN A 98 19.72 -3.31 5.09
CA ASN A 98 20.61 -2.65 6.05
C ASN A 98 20.28 -3.09 7.49
N SER A 99 21.29 -3.34 8.31
CA SER A 99 21.10 -3.81 9.70
C SER A 99 20.33 -2.83 10.59
N THR A 100 20.17 -1.57 10.19
CA THR A 100 19.28 -0.58 10.85
C THR A 100 17.81 -1.02 10.87
N PHE A 101 17.40 -1.88 9.94
CA PHE A 101 16.07 -2.49 9.90
C PHE A 101 15.92 -3.62 10.92
N ASN A 102 17.02 -4.14 11.47
CA ASN A 102 16.92 -5.22 12.43
C ASN A 102 16.12 -4.78 13.66
N ALA A 103 15.27 -5.70 14.15
CA ALA A 103 14.33 -5.48 15.26
C ALA A 103 13.18 -4.49 14.98
N ARG A 104 13.04 -3.99 13.75
CA ARG A 104 11.81 -3.28 13.33
C ARG A 104 10.68 -4.28 13.09
N GLY A 105 9.45 -3.83 13.32
CA GLY A 105 8.23 -4.58 13.01
C GLY A 105 7.98 -4.64 11.49
N ALA A 106 6.71 -4.57 11.07
CA ALA A 106 6.43 -4.25 9.67
C ALA A 106 6.92 -2.82 9.37
N VAL A 107 7.37 -2.61 8.14
CA VAL A 107 7.99 -1.36 7.69
C VAL A 107 7.13 -0.75 6.59
N LEU A 108 6.69 0.48 6.82
CA LEU A 108 6.11 1.32 5.78
C LEU A 108 7.26 2.07 5.09
N MET A 109 7.39 1.88 3.78
CA MET A 109 8.26 2.67 2.93
C MET A 109 7.44 3.78 2.28
N ALA A 110 7.99 4.99 2.26
CA ALA A 110 7.47 6.11 1.52
C ALA A 110 8.50 6.55 0.48
N THR A 111 8.13 6.49 -0.79
CA THR A 111 8.89 7.03 -1.91
C THR A 111 8.45 8.46 -2.17
N VAL A 112 9.39 9.40 -2.21
CA VAL A 112 9.13 10.84 -2.42
C VAL A 112 10.10 11.44 -3.45
N PRO A 113 9.79 12.59 -4.07
CA PRO A 113 10.74 13.33 -4.89
C PRO A 113 11.97 13.81 -4.08
N ALA A 114 13.19 13.44 -4.50
CA ALA A 114 14.44 13.81 -3.80
C ALA A 114 14.80 15.30 -3.91
N LEU A 115 14.35 15.98 -4.97
CA LEU A 115 14.70 17.38 -5.22
C LEU A 115 13.87 18.38 -4.42
N HIS A 116 12.89 17.91 -3.64
CA HIS A 116 12.00 18.76 -2.86
C HIS A 116 12.27 18.62 -1.36
N ALA A 117 12.49 19.76 -0.69
CA ALA A 117 12.60 19.81 0.76
C ALA A 117 11.21 19.62 1.37
N GLY A 118 10.89 18.38 1.74
CA GLY A 118 9.66 18.03 2.42
C GLY A 118 9.89 17.41 3.80
N SER A 119 8.80 17.23 4.54
CA SER A 119 8.76 16.51 5.81
C SER A 119 7.66 15.47 5.77
N LEU A 120 7.89 14.30 6.36
CA LEU A 120 6.87 13.28 6.55
C LEU A 120 7.05 12.65 7.93
N THR A 121 5.95 12.51 8.66
CA THR A 121 5.88 11.69 9.88
C THR A 121 4.66 10.78 9.81
N ILE A 122 4.79 9.60 10.42
CA ILE A 122 3.76 8.58 10.53
C ILE A 122 3.47 8.37 12.01
N ASN A 123 2.22 8.59 12.42
CA ASN A 123 1.80 8.61 13.83
C ASN A 123 2.67 9.56 14.69
N GLY A 124 3.12 10.67 14.09
CA GLY A 124 4.01 11.64 14.73
C GLY A 124 5.47 11.23 14.80
N ASN A 125 5.85 10.05 14.32
CA ASN A 125 7.24 9.57 14.32
C ASN A 125 7.93 9.92 12.99
N PRO A 126 9.18 10.41 13.03
CA PRO A 126 10.00 10.57 11.82
C PRO A 126 10.42 9.20 11.27
N SER A 127 10.95 9.18 10.05
CA SER A 127 11.54 7.97 9.49
C SER A 127 12.73 7.53 10.33
N PHE A 128 12.84 6.22 10.57
CA PHE A 128 14.02 5.66 11.26
C PHE A 128 15.21 5.53 10.30
N TYR A 129 14.94 5.54 9.00
CA TYR A 129 15.94 5.48 7.94
C TYR A 129 15.48 6.31 6.73
N SER A 130 16.34 7.17 6.20
CA SER A 130 16.01 8.10 5.11
C SER A 130 17.12 8.26 4.07
N THR A 131 18.20 7.49 4.23
CA THR A 131 19.40 7.51 3.38
C THR A 131 19.49 6.24 2.54
N GLY A 132 18.36 5.61 2.24
CA GLY A 132 18.32 4.34 1.50
C GLY A 132 19.04 4.43 0.16
N THR A 133 19.97 3.51 -0.07
CA THR A 133 20.71 3.33 -1.32
C THR A 133 20.43 1.95 -1.93
N PHE A 134 20.84 1.74 -3.18
CA PHE A 134 20.73 0.44 -3.88
C PHE A 134 21.31 -0.74 -3.08
N GLU A 135 22.31 -0.48 -2.23
CA GLU A 135 23.01 -1.50 -1.46
C GLU A 135 22.27 -1.91 -0.18
N ASP A 136 21.19 -1.22 0.19
CA ASP A 136 20.45 -1.45 1.44
C ASP A 136 19.34 -2.50 1.33
N GLY A 137 19.31 -3.29 0.23
CA GLY A 137 18.51 -4.51 0.11
C GLY A 137 17.03 -4.33 -0.25
N PHE A 138 16.45 -3.14 -0.09
CA PHE A 138 15.03 -2.89 -0.36
C PHE A 138 14.64 -2.93 -1.86
N VAL A 139 15.60 -3.16 -2.77
CA VAL A 139 15.39 -3.14 -4.24
C VAL A 139 16.08 -4.30 -4.99
N VAL A 140 16.58 -5.34 -4.32
CA VAL A 140 17.41 -6.41 -4.94
C VAL A 140 16.71 -7.78 -4.78
N PRO A 141 16.76 -8.73 -5.75
CA PRO A 141 15.67 -8.93 -6.70
C PRO A 141 15.16 -10.39 -6.66
N ASN A 142 14.02 -10.68 -6.05
CA ASN A 142 13.30 -11.93 -6.32
C ASN A 142 11.85 -11.96 -5.78
N PRO A 143 10.81 -11.90 -6.63
CA PRO A 143 10.72 -11.12 -7.87
C PRO A 143 10.53 -9.63 -7.53
N PRO A 144 11.11 -8.70 -8.31
CA PRO A 144 11.09 -7.28 -7.97
C PRO A 144 9.65 -6.76 -7.96
N SER A 145 9.38 -5.84 -7.03
CA SER A 145 8.39 -4.78 -7.16
C SER A 145 8.65 -4.05 -8.48
N ASN A 146 8.13 -4.60 -9.58
CA ASN A 146 8.26 -4.06 -10.93
C ASN A 146 7.20 -2.97 -11.18
N HIS A 147 6.66 -2.39 -10.12
CA HIS A 147 5.72 -1.29 -10.17
C HIS A 147 6.45 0.03 -9.95
N ASP A 148 6.02 1.04 -10.70
CA ASP A 148 6.47 2.39 -10.43
C ASP A 148 5.83 2.90 -9.13
N PRO A 149 6.47 3.83 -8.40
CA PRO A 149 7.78 4.43 -8.66
C PRO A 149 8.95 3.63 -8.05
N VAL A 150 8.75 2.42 -7.54
CA VAL A 150 9.77 1.68 -6.78
C VAL A 150 10.74 0.89 -7.68
N LYS A 151 10.29 0.45 -8.86
CA LYS A 151 11.05 -0.42 -9.77
C LYS A 151 12.43 0.12 -10.20
N ASP A 152 12.58 1.44 -10.25
CA ASP A 152 13.81 2.11 -10.67
C ASP A 152 14.28 3.10 -9.60
N ILE A 153 15.44 2.82 -9.00
CA ILE A 153 16.16 3.79 -8.16
C ILE A 153 16.66 4.91 -9.06
N SER A 154 16.10 6.10 -8.86
CA SER A 154 16.55 7.34 -9.51
C SER A 154 17.11 8.29 -8.46
N PRO A 155 18.16 9.08 -8.76
CA PRO A 155 18.58 10.19 -7.89
C PRO A 155 17.47 11.22 -7.64
N ASP A 156 16.39 11.19 -8.42
CA ASP A 156 15.22 12.05 -8.25
C ASP A 156 14.22 11.52 -7.20
N LYS A 157 14.50 10.39 -6.56
CA LYS A 157 13.66 9.76 -5.54
C LYS A 157 14.41 9.60 -4.23
N GLN A 158 13.70 9.81 -3.12
CA GLN A 158 14.16 9.52 -1.78
C GLN A 158 13.22 8.50 -1.14
N TYR A 159 13.79 7.59 -0.34
CA TYR A 159 13.06 6.54 0.35
C TYR A 159 13.12 6.80 1.87
N LEU A 160 11.95 6.85 2.49
CA LEU A 160 11.77 7.08 3.92
C LEU A 160 11.13 5.83 4.52
N PHE A 161 11.70 5.29 5.60
CA PHE A 161 11.22 4.06 6.21
C PHE A 161 10.71 4.31 7.62
N PHE A 162 9.53 3.76 7.93
CA PHE A 162 8.83 3.92 9.20
C PHE A 162 8.49 2.55 9.78
N ASP A 163 8.71 2.38 11.08
CA ASP A 163 8.32 1.17 11.81
C ASP A 163 6.85 1.33 12.20
N ILE A 164 5.99 0.44 11.70
CA ILE A 164 4.55 0.43 12.01
C ILE A 164 4.18 -0.72 12.97
N GLY A 165 5.20 -1.41 13.50
CA GLY A 165 5.05 -2.53 14.42
C GLY A 165 4.53 -3.80 13.74
N ASN A 166 4.38 -4.86 14.52
CA ASN A 166 3.83 -6.13 14.03
C ASN A 166 2.31 -6.06 13.88
N PHE A 167 1.75 -6.87 12.98
CA PHE A 167 0.31 -7.04 12.87
C PHE A 167 -0.21 -8.03 13.92
N ALA A 168 -1.45 -7.83 14.38
CA ALA A 168 -2.17 -8.79 15.19
C ALA A 168 -2.95 -9.78 14.30
N ASN A 169 -3.24 -10.97 14.84
CA ASN A 169 -4.08 -11.97 14.18
C ASN A 169 -5.49 -11.93 14.77
N ASN A 170 -6.37 -11.10 14.19
CA ASN A 170 -7.77 -11.01 14.57
C ASN A 170 -8.65 -11.68 13.51
N ALA A 171 -9.60 -12.50 13.94
CA ALA A 171 -10.38 -13.35 13.03
C ALA A 171 -11.30 -12.55 12.10
N GLY A 172 -11.18 -12.77 10.79
CA GLY A 172 -12.09 -12.28 9.74
C GLY A 172 -12.26 -10.76 9.67
N VAL A 173 -11.19 -9.99 9.91
CA VAL A 173 -11.27 -8.51 9.99
C VAL A 173 -10.76 -7.79 8.75
N VAL A 174 -9.97 -8.45 7.89
CA VAL A 174 -9.31 -7.80 6.75
C VAL A 174 -10.02 -8.17 5.46
N PRO A 175 -10.71 -7.23 4.77
CA PRO A 175 -11.16 -7.44 3.41
C PRO A 175 -10.02 -7.16 2.41
N ASP A 176 -10.25 -7.49 1.14
CA ASP A 176 -9.46 -6.94 0.04
C ASP A 176 -9.80 -5.44 -0.10
N PHE A 177 -8.81 -4.55 -0.10
CA PHE A 177 -9.04 -3.10 -0.17
C PHE A 177 -9.50 -2.61 -1.55
N SER A 178 -9.33 -3.38 -2.62
CA SER A 178 -9.67 -2.97 -3.99
C SER A 178 -11.14 -3.14 -4.33
N ASP A 179 -11.77 -4.20 -3.81
CA ASP A 179 -13.17 -4.54 -4.10
C ASP A 179 -14.03 -4.72 -2.85
N GLU A 180 -13.41 -4.62 -1.67
CA GLU A 180 -14.03 -4.73 -0.35
C GLU A 180 -14.68 -6.09 -0.10
N THR A 181 -14.25 -7.11 -0.84
CA THR A 181 -14.72 -8.48 -0.69
C THR A 181 -13.78 -9.30 0.20
N GLY A 182 -14.26 -10.49 0.58
CA GLY A 182 -13.52 -11.38 1.46
C GLY A 182 -13.49 -10.92 2.92
N ALA A 183 -12.94 -11.79 3.75
CA ALA A 183 -12.68 -11.54 5.16
C ALA A 183 -11.60 -12.52 5.62
N ALA A 184 -10.40 -12.01 5.82
CA ALA A 184 -9.24 -12.77 6.25
C ALA A 184 -8.83 -12.41 7.68
N ASP A 185 -8.14 -13.34 8.32
CA ASP A 185 -7.61 -13.17 9.66
C ASP A 185 -6.40 -12.21 9.61
N GLY A 186 -6.34 -11.20 10.48
CA GLY A 186 -5.28 -10.19 10.41
C GLY A 186 -5.56 -8.93 11.23
N GLU A 187 -4.95 -7.82 10.83
CA GLU A 187 -5.15 -6.51 11.43
C GLU A 187 -5.06 -5.40 10.38
N ILE A 188 -5.94 -4.41 10.50
CA ILE A 188 -5.84 -3.13 9.79
C ILE A 188 -5.35 -2.07 10.79
N LYS A 189 -4.20 -1.48 10.51
CA LYS A 189 -3.64 -0.36 11.26
C LYS A 189 -4.02 0.95 10.59
N GLN A 190 -4.59 1.86 11.35
CA GLN A 190 -4.75 3.25 10.93
C GLN A 190 -3.46 4.03 11.20
N LEU A 191 -2.89 4.60 10.14
CA LEU A 191 -1.66 5.40 10.19
C LEU A 191 -2.02 6.86 9.95
N THR A 192 -1.56 7.77 10.81
CA THR A 192 -1.77 9.21 10.69
C THR A 192 -0.58 9.85 10.02
N LEU A 193 -0.82 10.55 8.91
CA LEU A 193 0.18 11.18 8.08
C LEU A 193 0.20 12.67 8.37
N LEU A 194 1.40 13.18 8.64
CA LEU A 194 1.64 14.62 8.63
C LEU A 194 2.78 14.88 7.66
N THR A 195 2.48 15.61 6.59
CA THR A 195 3.44 15.91 5.53
C THR A 195 3.38 17.36 5.07
N SER A 196 4.50 17.84 4.53
CA SER A 196 4.60 19.13 3.85
C SER A 196 5.72 19.09 2.81
N GLY A 197 5.61 19.92 1.77
CA GLY A 197 6.69 20.16 0.81
C GLY A 197 6.93 19.08 -0.26
N PHE A 198 6.19 17.96 -0.25
CA PHE A 198 6.25 16.94 -1.30
C PHE A 198 5.16 17.13 -2.36
N ASP A 199 5.51 16.90 -3.63
CA ASP A 199 4.54 16.90 -4.75
C ASP A 199 3.72 15.61 -4.80
N TRP A 200 4.26 14.51 -4.27
CA TRP A 200 3.59 13.23 -4.12
C TRP A 200 4.36 12.37 -3.13
N ILE A 201 3.69 11.36 -2.59
CA ILE A 201 4.28 10.33 -1.72
C ILE A 201 3.63 9.01 -2.09
N HIS A 202 4.42 8.04 -2.54
CA HIS A 202 3.96 6.68 -2.79
C HIS A 202 4.31 5.81 -1.59
N PHE A 203 3.42 4.89 -1.21
CA PHE A 203 3.57 4.07 -0.01
C PHE A 203 3.53 2.58 -0.33
N ASP A 204 4.52 1.86 0.20
CA ASP A 204 4.60 0.40 0.18
C ASP A 204 4.77 -0.12 1.61
N VAL A 205 4.36 -1.37 1.84
CA VAL A 205 4.57 -2.05 3.12
C VAL A 205 5.39 -3.31 2.91
N PHE A 206 6.29 -3.55 3.86
CA PHE A 206 7.09 -4.76 3.97
C PHE A 206 6.89 -5.38 5.35
N ALA A 207 6.94 -6.70 5.42
CA ALA A 207 6.97 -7.43 6.68
C ALA A 207 7.80 -8.71 6.52
N LEU A 208 8.38 -9.18 7.62
CA LEU A 208 8.84 -10.56 7.74
C LEU A 208 7.67 -11.41 8.19
N GLU A 209 7.30 -12.40 7.36
CA GLU A 209 6.37 -13.43 7.76
C GLU A 209 7.15 -14.60 8.34
N THR A 210 6.90 -14.95 9.61
CA THR A 210 7.39 -16.19 10.18
C THR A 210 6.26 -17.20 10.28
N ILE A 211 6.40 -18.30 9.55
CA ILE A 211 5.50 -19.44 9.55
C ILE A 211 6.10 -20.61 10.33
N GLU A 212 5.24 -21.44 10.90
CA GLU A 212 5.63 -22.78 11.32
C GLU A 212 5.39 -23.78 10.20
N GLU A 213 6.45 -24.44 9.74
CA GLU A 213 6.39 -25.53 8.79
C GLU A 213 6.56 -26.89 9.47
N GLY A 214 5.83 -27.89 8.99
CA GLY A 214 5.85 -29.25 9.50
C GLY A 214 4.71 -29.55 10.47
N GLY A 215 4.77 -30.71 11.12
CA GLY A 215 3.77 -31.14 12.10
C GLY A 215 4.39 -32.01 13.19
N GLY A 216 3.95 -31.83 14.43
CA GLY A 216 4.44 -32.58 15.59
C GLY A 216 5.93 -32.30 15.87
N PRO A 217 6.78 -33.32 16.10
CA PRO A 217 8.18 -33.13 16.51
C PRO A 217 9.09 -32.53 15.43
N ASN A 218 8.62 -32.38 14.18
CA ASN A 218 9.39 -31.84 13.06
C ASN A 218 9.00 -30.39 12.72
N THR A 219 8.44 -29.65 13.67
CA THR A 219 8.05 -28.25 13.47
C THR A 219 9.31 -27.38 13.36
N ARG A 220 9.43 -26.59 12.30
CA ARG A 220 10.49 -25.58 12.11
C ARG A 220 9.90 -24.21 11.83
N LEU A 221 10.64 -23.17 12.21
CA LEU A 221 10.30 -21.79 11.85
C LEU A 221 10.94 -21.45 10.51
N VAL A 222 10.14 -20.95 9.58
CA VAL A 222 10.61 -20.38 8.31
C VAL A 222 10.18 -18.92 8.28
N THR A 223 11.12 -18.04 7.99
CA THR A 223 10.83 -16.61 7.82
C THR A 223 11.02 -16.26 6.35
N ASN A 224 10.04 -15.57 5.78
CA ASN A 224 10.05 -15.04 4.43
C ASN A 224 9.90 -13.51 4.48
N LEU A 225 10.39 -12.84 3.43
CA LEU A 225 10.12 -11.44 3.20
C LEU A 225 8.82 -11.31 2.42
N GLU A 226 7.83 -10.67 3.02
CA GLU A 226 6.61 -10.23 2.36
C GLU A 226 6.74 -8.74 2.01
N GLY A 227 6.33 -8.41 0.80
CA GLY A 227 6.12 -7.03 0.37
C GLY A 227 4.71 -6.89 -0.18
N ASN A 228 4.34 -5.69 -0.57
CA ASN A 228 3.21 -5.46 -1.45
C ASN A 228 3.73 -5.32 -2.89
N PRO A 229 4.03 -6.40 -3.63
CA PRO A 229 4.65 -6.30 -4.95
C PRO A 229 3.66 -5.89 -6.07
N GLY A 230 2.53 -5.25 -5.73
CA GLY A 230 1.59 -4.70 -6.70
C GLY A 230 0.15 -5.22 -6.60
N SER A 231 -0.43 -5.32 -5.39
CA SER A 231 -1.88 -5.57 -5.27
C SER A 231 -2.66 -4.41 -4.68
N HIS A 232 -2.05 -3.58 -3.81
CA HIS A 232 -2.80 -2.52 -3.12
C HIS A 232 -1.93 -1.33 -2.74
N ASP A 233 -1.55 -0.49 -3.70
CA ASP A 233 -0.68 0.67 -3.47
C ASP A 233 -1.46 1.93 -3.13
N VAL A 234 -0.80 2.89 -2.46
CA VAL A 234 -1.38 4.22 -2.24
C VAL A 234 -0.40 5.31 -2.57
N THR A 235 -0.88 6.28 -3.34
CA THR A 235 -0.19 7.54 -3.59
C THR A 235 -0.95 8.73 -3.01
N TRP A 236 -0.28 9.44 -2.12
CA TRP A 236 -0.72 10.76 -1.65
C TRP A 236 -0.29 11.84 -2.63
N LYS A 237 -1.18 12.78 -2.96
CA LYS A 237 -0.87 13.98 -3.77
C LYS A 237 -1.53 15.23 -3.20
N PRO A 238 -0.93 16.42 -3.31
CA PRO A 238 -1.65 17.66 -3.13
C PRO A 238 -2.52 17.94 -4.38
N VAL A 239 -3.79 18.33 -4.20
CA VAL A 239 -4.57 18.92 -5.31
C VAL A 239 -3.99 20.30 -5.62
N PRO A 240 -3.84 20.70 -6.90
CA PRO A 240 -3.64 22.12 -7.21
C PRO A 240 -4.77 22.90 -6.55
N GLU A 241 -4.43 23.83 -5.65
CA GLU A 241 -5.44 24.53 -4.85
C GLU A 241 -6.58 25.03 -5.75
N PRO A 242 -7.86 24.70 -5.47
CA PRO A 242 -8.99 25.16 -6.28
C PRO A 242 -8.99 26.69 -6.50
N GLY A 243 -8.42 27.43 -5.54
CA GLY A 243 -8.22 28.87 -5.61
C GLY A 243 -7.30 29.31 -6.76
N THR A 244 -6.32 28.50 -7.16
CA THR A 244 -5.37 28.86 -8.24
C THR A 244 -6.08 28.96 -9.59
N PHE A 245 -6.99 28.04 -9.91
CA PHE A 245 -7.77 28.12 -11.15
C PHE A 245 -8.79 29.25 -11.12
N MET A 246 -9.42 29.50 -9.98
CA MET A 246 -10.31 30.65 -9.81
C MET A 246 -9.55 31.98 -9.93
N LEU A 247 -8.34 32.07 -9.37
CA LEU A 247 -7.50 33.26 -9.44
C LEU A 247 -6.93 33.47 -10.85
N LEU A 248 -6.53 32.41 -11.54
CA LEU A 248 -6.12 32.46 -12.95
C LEU A 248 -7.29 32.91 -13.83
N GLY A 249 -8.47 32.30 -13.68
CA GLY A 249 -9.68 32.67 -14.41
C GLY A 249 -10.10 34.12 -14.13
N GLY A 250 -10.14 34.51 -12.85
CA GLY A 250 -10.43 35.89 -12.44
C GLY A 250 -9.39 36.90 -12.96
N GLY A 251 -8.11 36.54 -12.93
CA GLY A 251 -7.01 37.34 -13.46
C GLY A 251 -7.12 37.58 -14.97
N LEU A 252 -7.45 36.54 -15.74
CA LEU A 252 -7.67 36.65 -17.19
C LEU A 252 -8.88 37.55 -17.52
N ILE A 253 -9.97 37.42 -16.78
CA ILE A 253 -11.15 38.29 -16.94
C ILE A 253 -10.78 39.75 -16.65
N CYS A 254 -10.06 40.02 -15.56
CA CYS A 254 -9.60 41.37 -15.23
C CYS A 254 -8.69 41.94 -16.31
N LEU A 255 -7.80 41.13 -16.88
CA LEU A 255 -6.89 41.54 -17.95
C LEU A 255 -7.64 41.92 -19.24
N VAL A 256 -8.67 41.14 -19.62
CA VAL A 256 -9.53 41.42 -20.77
C VAL A 256 -10.32 42.72 -20.57
N LEU A 257 -10.89 42.92 -19.38
CA LEU A 257 -11.64 44.14 -19.06
C LEU A 257 -10.73 45.39 -19.09
N TYR A 258 -9.54 45.29 -18.51
CA TYR A 258 -8.54 46.37 -18.53
C TYR A 258 -8.04 46.68 -19.94
N GLY A 259 -7.70 45.65 -20.72
CA GLY A 259 -7.28 45.82 -22.12
C GLY A 259 -8.35 46.49 -22.99
N ARG A 260 -9.62 46.14 -22.77
CA ARG A 260 -10.76 46.76 -23.48
C ARG A 260 -10.90 48.24 -23.16
N GLU A 261 -10.61 48.67 -21.94
CA GLU A 261 -10.65 50.09 -21.57
C GLU A 261 -9.48 50.87 -22.18
N LYS A 262 -8.28 50.29 -22.16
CA LYS A 262 -7.08 50.94 -22.71
C LYS A 262 -7.12 51.08 -24.23
N LEU A 263 -7.71 50.12 -24.95
CA LEU A 263 -7.87 50.18 -26.41
C LEU A 263 -9.02 51.10 -26.87
N ARG A 264 -9.84 51.60 -25.93
CA ARG A 264 -10.92 52.57 -26.21
C ARG A 264 -10.50 54.03 -26.01
N ARG A 265 -9.30 54.28 -25.48
CA ARG A 265 -8.67 55.60 -25.37
C ARG A 265 -7.64 55.77 -26.47
#